data_AF-A0A7H2BH49-F1
#
_entry.id   AF-A0A7H2BH49-F1
#
_cell.length_a   1.000
_cell.length_b   1.000
_cell.length_c   1.000
_cell.angle_alpha   90.00
_cell.angle_beta   90.00
_cell.angle_gamma   90.00
#
_symmetry.space_group_name_H-M   'P 1'
#
loop_
_entity.id
_entity.type
_entity.pdbx_description
1 polymer ?
#
loop_
_entity_poly.entity_id
_entity_poly.type
_entity_poly.pdbx_seq_one_letter_code
_entity_poly.pdbx_strand_id
1 'polypeptide(L)'
;MNSPAHIRRKFLATIQGKDEKIHEAQKPKLMDFRLFLSSFFVLVLLIIFMLWGSKALVSILLATLAIGVLFRIGSSSFQSLSWLSKAQSQIVVCLVFASLEVLSLAAQGYFNDQTVVDQCSHHAARLHAEVRSSRQTSTGSSLTELDVDFIQCAGQKHTFARSVITFLPEPVQKSTEIEVVGILSEEKGKVQLEKPHITAHQPPATPSQVIQLKDSVRSATLSAISADQTALLLGLAYGDDSSMLADTKGDFKVAGLLHLTAVSGANITLIFMVIYRFGQLFYVRRTPLIMLAWTGTLAYATLVGWEGSVIRAWCMGMVGAIALVMGSGKSALPVFSTAVLFLLLLRPELSLNFGFLLSLFATVALIVIAPALTRLLECVLPKLLAEIIAVPCAASLWTAPLILILSEQFMPYSVFANVLAAPLVVPLTLTGLLALVCFLVHTPAIFELLAHLSTLFSQPLLSLADFISRLPGSTISCPLSPSSLSLTCLSVFIISGMILMLDQKLTHYLLSSTEEFSRV
;
A
#
# COMPACT_ATOMS: atom_id res chain seq x y z
N MET A 1 -8.24 -13.10 40.39
CA MET A 1 -7.24 -12.71 39.38
C MET A 1 -7.66 -11.51 38.51
N ASN A 2 -8.95 -11.27 38.26
CA ASN A 2 -9.42 -10.09 37.50
C ASN A 2 -9.74 -8.91 38.43
N SER A 3 -8.73 -8.26 39.00
CA SER A 3 -8.89 -6.94 39.65
C SER A 3 -8.36 -5.84 38.72
N PRO A 4 -9.04 -4.68 38.60
CA PRO A 4 -8.53 -3.53 37.83
C PRO A 4 -7.10 -3.14 38.23
N ALA A 5 -6.74 -3.30 39.51
CA ALA A 5 -5.40 -3.03 40.02
C ALA A 5 -4.30 -3.94 39.43
N HIS A 6 -4.65 -5.18 39.04
CA HIS A 6 -3.68 -6.13 38.49
C HIS A 6 -3.38 -5.84 37.00
N ILE A 7 -4.41 -5.46 36.24
CA ILE A 7 -4.26 -4.94 34.88
C ILE A 7 -3.43 -3.64 34.90
N ARG A 8 -3.78 -2.70 35.80
CA ARG A 8 -3.07 -1.43 35.99
C ARG A 8 -1.59 -1.63 36.31
N ARG A 9 -1.22 -2.57 37.20
CA ARG A 9 0.20 -2.88 37.51
C ARG A 9 0.96 -3.44 36.31
N LYS A 10 0.37 -4.37 35.55
CA LYS A 10 1.03 -4.98 34.38
C LYS A 10 1.24 -3.96 33.24
N PHE A 11 0.31 -3.02 33.09
CA PHE A 11 0.41 -1.91 32.16
C PHE A 11 1.47 -0.88 32.59
N LEU A 12 1.47 -0.44 33.87
CA LEU A 12 2.48 0.48 34.41
C LEU A 12 3.91 -0.06 34.27
N ALA A 13 4.15 -1.34 34.55
CA ALA A 13 5.46 -1.97 34.35
C ALA A 13 5.93 -1.97 32.87
N THR A 14 5.00 -1.98 31.92
CA THR A 14 5.29 -1.92 30.47
C THR A 14 5.66 -0.50 30.02
N ILE A 15 5.19 0.53 30.74
CA ILE A 15 5.48 1.94 30.49
C ILE A 15 6.77 2.38 31.22
N GLN A 16 6.96 2.01 32.49
CA GLN A 16 8.15 2.39 33.27
C GLN A 16 9.46 1.92 32.63
N GLY A 17 9.49 0.71 32.05
CA GLY A 17 10.66 0.22 31.28
C GLY A 17 10.95 0.97 29.97
N LYS A 18 10.10 1.92 29.58
CA LYS A 18 10.28 2.84 28.44
C LYS A 18 10.66 4.26 28.88
N ASP A 19 10.08 4.76 29.96
CA ASP A 19 10.15 6.18 30.33
C ASP A 19 11.40 6.60 31.13
N GLU A 20 12.11 5.67 31.79
CA GLU A 20 13.43 5.96 32.38
C GLU A 20 14.45 6.47 31.35
N LYS A 21 14.23 6.22 30.06
CA LYS A 21 15.07 6.74 28.95
C LYS A 21 14.63 8.09 28.39
N ILE A 22 13.60 8.71 28.96
CA ILE A 22 12.93 9.91 28.41
C ILE A 22 13.01 11.11 29.37
N HIS A 23 13.10 10.88 30.69
CA HIS A 23 12.86 11.91 31.70
C HIS A 23 13.92 13.03 31.86
N GLU A 24 15.12 12.89 31.27
CA GLU A 24 16.29 13.74 31.56
C GLU A 24 16.28 15.13 30.86
N ALA A 25 15.13 15.58 30.31
CA ALA A 25 15.16 16.40 29.08
C ALA A 25 14.43 17.77 29.03
N GLN A 26 13.66 18.29 30.01
CA GLN A 26 12.87 19.53 29.78
C GLN A 26 12.67 20.50 30.98
N LYS A 27 12.93 21.81 30.74
CA LYS A 27 12.40 23.00 31.48
C LYS A 27 12.36 24.25 30.54
N PRO A 28 11.52 25.30 30.75
CA PRO A 28 11.04 26.11 29.61
C PRO A 28 11.27 27.66 29.62
N LYS A 29 11.34 28.21 28.38
CA LYS A 29 11.22 29.61 27.84
C LYS A 29 11.57 29.57 26.33
N LEU A 30 11.17 30.47 25.41
CA LEU A 30 9.98 31.33 25.24
C LEU A 30 9.68 31.45 23.70
N MET A 31 9.29 32.58 23.08
CA MET A 31 8.89 32.62 21.64
C MET A 31 9.22 33.91 20.84
N ASP A 32 9.34 33.81 19.50
CA ASP A 32 9.71 34.89 18.54
C ASP A 32 8.79 34.90 17.27
N PHE A 33 8.62 36.07 16.65
CA PHE A 33 7.48 36.47 15.79
C PHE A 33 7.53 35.99 14.32
N ARG A 34 8.68 35.50 13.85
CA ARG A 34 8.99 35.36 12.41
C ARG A 34 8.31 34.18 11.69
N LEU A 35 7.73 33.22 12.42
CA LEU A 35 7.06 32.03 11.83
C LEU A 35 5.68 32.31 11.23
N PHE A 36 5.00 33.39 11.62
CA PHE A 36 3.65 33.70 11.11
C PHE A 36 3.68 34.14 9.63
N LEU A 37 4.72 34.87 9.25
CA LEU A 37 4.84 35.50 7.93
C LEU A 37 5.07 34.49 6.80
N SER A 38 5.77 33.38 7.08
CA SER A 38 6.06 32.34 6.09
C SER A 38 4.84 31.49 5.74
N SER A 39 3.98 31.16 6.71
CA SER A 39 2.75 30.39 6.45
C SER A 39 1.71 31.18 5.64
N PHE A 40 1.64 32.50 5.83
CA PHE A 40 0.77 33.38 5.05
C PHE A 40 1.19 33.46 3.57
N PHE A 41 2.49 33.48 3.29
CA PHE A 41 3.01 33.57 1.92
C PHE A 41 2.76 32.30 1.09
N VAL A 42 2.80 31.12 1.73
CA VAL A 42 2.50 29.82 1.09
C VAL A 42 1.02 29.74 0.68
N LEU A 43 0.10 30.29 1.48
CA LEU A 43 -1.33 30.36 1.17
C LEU A 43 -1.59 31.15 -0.13
N VAL A 44 -0.92 32.30 -0.29
CA VAL A 44 -1.08 33.17 -1.47
C VAL A 44 -0.54 32.50 -2.74
N LEU A 45 0.60 31.81 -2.67
CA LEU A 45 1.17 31.09 -3.82
C LEU A 45 0.33 29.89 -4.28
N LEU A 46 -0.33 29.18 -3.35
CA LEU A 46 -1.25 28.09 -3.68
C LEU A 46 -2.52 28.57 -4.40
N ILE A 47 -3.06 29.74 -4.03
CA ILE A 47 -4.21 30.35 -4.72
C ILE A 47 -3.84 30.76 -6.15
N ILE A 48 -2.60 31.23 -6.37
CA ILE A 48 -2.09 31.57 -7.70
C ILE A 48 -1.90 30.32 -8.57
N PHE A 49 -1.41 29.22 -7.97
CA PHE A 49 -1.24 27.93 -8.65
C PHE A 49 -2.57 27.34 -9.16
N MET A 50 -3.66 27.43 -8.37
CA MET A 50 -4.98 26.95 -8.78
C MET A 50 -5.60 27.71 -9.97
N LEU A 51 -5.15 28.93 -10.26
CA LEU A 51 -5.75 29.78 -11.29
C LEU A 51 -5.10 29.65 -12.68
N TRP A 52 -3.85 29.19 -12.78
CA TRP A 52 -3.08 29.19 -14.03
C TRP A 52 -2.40 27.84 -14.30
N GLY A 53 -2.99 27.06 -15.21
CA GLY A 53 -2.53 25.72 -15.53
C GLY A 53 -1.27 25.63 -16.40
N SER A 54 -0.55 24.52 -16.20
CA SER A 54 0.48 23.91 -17.06
C SER A 54 1.99 24.21 -16.83
N LYS A 55 2.67 23.12 -16.43
CA LYS A 55 4.01 22.65 -16.84
C LYS A 55 5.29 23.43 -16.49
N ALA A 56 5.29 24.71 -16.09
CA ALA A 56 6.56 25.45 -15.84
C ALA A 56 6.93 25.68 -14.36
N LEU A 57 5.98 25.58 -13.41
CA LEU A 57 6.16 26.08 -12.03
C LEU A 57 6.62 25.01 -11.01
N VAL A 58 6.38 23.73 -11.30
CA VAL A 58 6.67 22.60 -10.38
C VAL A 58 8.17 22.40 -10.12
N SER A 59 9.02 22.62 -11.13
CA SER A 59 10.48 22.58 -11.01
C SER A 59 11.03 23.70 -10.12
N ILE A 60 10.42 24.90 -10.18
CA ILE A 60 10.81 26.06 -9.38
C ILE A 60 10.40 25.87 -7.91
N LEU A 61 9.24 25.27 -7.65
CA LEU A 61 8.81 24.95 -6.29
C LEU A 61 9.72 23.89 -5.63
N LEU A 62 10.06 22.82 -6.38
CA LEU A 62 11.01 21.79 -5.94
C LEU A 62 12.40 22.38 -5.61
N ALA A 63 12.89 23.33 -6.42
CA ALA A 63 14.14 24.04 -6.15
C ALA A 63 14.07 24.83 -4.82
N THR A 64 12.97 25.53 -4.52
CA THR A 64 12.82 26.25 -3.25
C THR A 64 12.63 25.34 -2.03
N LEU A 65 11.98 24.19 -2.18
CA LEU A 65 11.80 23.23 -1.07
C LEU A 65 13.13 22.56 -0.68
N ALA A 66 13.98 22.23 -1.67
CA ALA A 66 15.32 21.69 -1.45
C ALA A 66 16.22 22.67 -0.65
N ILE A 67 16.12 23.97 -0.92
CA ILE A 67 16.84 25.02 -0.19
C ILE A 67 16.38 25.09 1.29
N GLY A 68 15.09 24.89 1.56
CA GLY A 68 14.55 24.83 2.93
C GLY A 68 15.00 23.60 3.72
N VAL A 69 15.14 22.45 3.07
CA VAL A 69 15.63 21.20 3.67
C VAL A 69 17.12 21.27 4.04
N LEU A 70 17.93 22.01 3.26
CA LEU A 70 19.37 22.15 3.49
C LEU A 70 19.75 23.08 4.65
N PHE A 71 18.88 24.04 5.04
CA PHE A 71 19.29 25.14 5.95
C PHE A 71 19.07 24.93 7.45
N ARG A 72 18.55 23.77 7.92
CA ARG A 72 18.35 23.55 9.37
C ARG A 72 18.75 22.18 9.92
N ILE A 73 19.82 21.62 9.36
CA ILE A 73 20.59 20.50 9.93
C ILE A 73 21.43 20.93 11.17
N GLY A 74 21.41 22.21 11.59
CA GLY A 74 22.19 22.74 12.71
C GLY A 74 21.40 23.33 13.89
N SER A 75 22.00 23.24 15.08
CA SER A 75 21.68 23.93 16.37
C SER A 75 20.64 23.34 17.35
N SER A 76 20.83 22.08 17.72
CA SER A 76 21.15 21.60 19.10
C SER A 76 20.53 22.20 20.40
N SER A 77 19.54 23.11 20.41
CA SER A 77 19.17 23.81 21.67
C SER A 77 17.69 24.25 21.81
N PHE A 78 16.71 23.37 21.58
CA PHE A 78 15.29 23.67 21.87
C PHE A 78 14.51 22.48 22.46
N GLN A 79 14.54 22.35 23.79
CA GLN A 79 13.77 21.37 24.57
C GLN A 79 12.51 21.97 25.23
N SER A 80 12.18 23.24 25.00
CA SER A 80 11.38 24.04 25.95
C SER A 80 9.89 24.29 25.64
N LEU A 81 9.34 23.88 24.48
CA LEU A 81 7.92 24.17 24.15
C LEU A 81 7.18 22.97 23.52
N SER A 82 6.20 22.44 24.27
CA SER A 82 5.39 21.24 23.96
C SER A 82 4.41 21.37 22.79
N TRP A 83 4.28 22.55 22.18
CA TRP A 83 3.44 22.74 20.99
C TRP A 83 4.11 22.33 19.68
N LEU A 84 5.38 21.90 19.69
CA LEU A 84 6.08 21.46 18.48
C LEU A 84 5.52 20.14 17.89
N SER A 85 4.64 19.45 18.63
CA SER A 85 3.70 18.45 18.09
C SER A 85 2.85 19.00 16.92
N LYS A 86 2.67 20.32 16.81
CA LYS A 86 2.05 20.99 15.65
C LYS A 86 2.85 20.84 14.34
N ALA A 87 4.11 20.40 14.37
CA ALA A 87 4.86 20.06 13.16
C ALA A 87 4.38 18.74 12.53
N GLN A 88 3.91 17.77 13.33
CA GLN A 88 3.29 16.55 12.79
C GLN A 88 1.97 16.88 12.08
N SER A 89 1.17 17.81 12.61
CA SER A 89 -0.05 18.26 11.93
C SER A 89 0.23 18.98 10.61
N GLN A 90 1.34 19.69 10.44
CA GLN A 90 1.69 20.30 9.15
C GLN A 90 2.08 19.26 8.09
N ILE A 91 2.80 18.21 8.47
CA ILE A 91 3.16 17.11 7.53
C ILE A 91 1.92 16.31 7.13
N VAL A 92 1.00 16.03 8.08
CA VAL A 92 -0.28 15.38 7.78
C VAL A 92 -1.16 16.26 6.90
N VAL A 93 -1.24 17.58 7.16
CA VAL A 93 -1.97 18.53 6.30
C VAL A 93 -1.36 18.58 4.89
N CYS A 94 -0.04 18.62 4.73
CA CYS A 94 0.58 18.59 3.40
C CYS A 94 0.34 17.26 2.66
N LEU A 95 0.40 16.12 3.35
CA LEU A 95 0.05 14.81 2.77
C LEU A 95 -1.42 14.79 2.31
N VAL A 96 -2.34 15.31 3.13
CA VAL A 96 -3.77 15.41 2.85
C VAL A 96 -4.07 16.34 1.67
N PHE A 97 -3.44 17.51 1.61
CA PHE A 97 -3.64 18.46 0.49
C PHE A 97 -3.03 17.92 -0.80
N ALA A 98 -1.82 17.37 -0.79
CA ALA A 98 -1.25 16.69 -1.96
C ALA A 98 -2.14 15.51 -2.42
N SER A 99 -2.83 14.85 -1.50
CA SER A 99 -3.75 13.77 -1.84
C SER A 99 -5.08 14.27 -2.42
N LEU A 100 -5.63 15.38 -1.93
CA LEU A 100 -6.81 16.05 -2.50
C LEU A 100 -6.50 16.66 -3.87
N GLU A 101 -5.28 17.15 -4.07
CA GLU A 101 -4.76 17.65 -5.33
C GLU A 101 -4.58 16.51 -6.34
N VAL A 102 -4.03 15.37 -5.94
CA VAL A 102 -4.03 14.15 -6.76
C VAL A 102 -5.45 13.61 -7.02
N LEU A 103 -6.37 13.72 -6.06
CA LEU A 103 -7.79 13.39 -6.27
C LEU A 103 -8.43 14.30 -7.32
N SER A 104 -8.10 15.59 -7.29
CA SER A 104 -8.56 16.59 -8.25
C SER A 104 -7.93 16.41 -9.63
N LEU A 105 -6.65 16.04 -9.70
CA LEU A 105 -5.93 15.74 -10.94
C LEU A 105 -6.36 14.39 -11.54
N ALA A 106 -6.68 13.39 -10.72
CA ALA A 106 -7.26 12.13 -11.15
C ALA A 106 -8.72 12.31 -11.61
N ALA A 107 -9.49 13.19 -10.96
CA ALA A 107 -10.82 13.58 -11.44
C ALA A 107 -10.73 14.36 -12.76
N GLN A 108 -9.82 15.33 -12.89
CA GLN A 108 -9.57 16.03 -14.15
C GLN A 108 -9.03 15.10 -15.24
N GLY A 109 -8.18 14.13 -14.88
CA GLY A 109 -7.69 13.09 -15.78
C GLY A 109 -8.80 12.16 -16.25
N TYR A 110 -9.72 11.77 -15.36
CA TYR A 110 -10.92 11.01 -15.70
C TYR A 110 -11.83 11.79 -16.67
N PHE A 111 -12.08 13.07 -16.42
CA PHE A 111 -12.83 13.93 -17.35
C PHE A 111 -12.08 14.13 -18.68
N ASN A 112 -10.75 14.27 -18.67
CA ASN A 112 -9.95 14.42 -19.88
C ASN A 112 -9.92 13.13 -20.70
N ASP A 113 -9.73 11.97 -20.07
CA ASP A 113 -9.84 10.65 -20.70
C ASP A 113 -11.24 10.44 -21.29
N GLN A 114 -12.30 10.90 -20.62
CA GLN A 114 -13.65 10.85 -21.17
C GLN A 114 -13.79 11.72 -22.43
N THR A 115 -13.23 12.94 -22.45
CA THR A 115 -13.18 13.74 -23.68
C THR A 115 -12.30 13.13 -24.79
N VAL A 116 -11.26 12.37 -24.44
CA VAL A 116 -10.43 11.63 -25.41
C VAL A 116 -11.21 10.44 -25.98
N VAL A 117 -11.95 9.69 -25.15
CA VAL A 117 -12.85 8.62 -25.63
C VAL A 117 -13.90 9.19 -26.57
N ASP A 118 -14.57 10.28 -26.20
CA ASP A 118 -15.57 10.94 -27.06
C ASP A 118 -14.97 11.37 -28.41
N GLN A 119 -13.78 11.99 -28.41
CA GLN A 119 -13.08 12.38 -29.65
C GLN A 119 -12.64 11.17 -30.51
N CYS A 120 -12.24 10.07 -29.87
CA CYS A 120 -11.77 8.87 -30.56
C CYS A 120 -12.88 7.89 -30.96
N SER A 121 -14.11 8.05 -30.44
CA SER A 121 -15.24 7.14 -30.64
C SER A 121 -15.65 6.92 -32.11
N HIS A 122 -15.31 7.85 -32.99
CA HIS A 122 -15.63 7.81 -34.42
C HIS A 122 -14.40 7.61 -35.32
N HIS A 123 -13.22 7.39 -34.75
CA HIS A 123 -11.96 7.32 -35.48
C HIS A 123 -11.18 6.04 -35.10
N ALA A 124 -10.35 5.55 -36.02
CA ALA A 124 -9.43 4.46 -35.69
C ALA A 124 -8.34 4.99 -34.75
N ALA A 125 -8.39 4.57 -33.49
CA ALA A 125 -7.40 4.88 -32.47
C ALA A 125 -6.29 3.83 -32.50
N ARG A 126 -5.04 4.29 -32.47
CA ARG A 126 -3.84 3.44 -32.33
C ARG A 126 -3.32 3.59 -30.91
N LEU A 127 -3.28 2.48 -30.18
CA LEU A 127 -2.84 2.43 -28.79
C LEU A 127 -1.48 1.76 -28.72
N HIS A 128 -0.52 2.42 -28.05
CA HIS A 128 0.67 1.77 -27.53
C HIS A 128 0.41 1.47 -26.05
N ALA A 129 0.51 0.19 -25.68
CA ALA A 129 0.10 -0.26 -24.35
C ALA A 129 0.85 -1.51 -23.88
N GLU A 130 1.04 -1.63 -22.58
CA GLU A 130 1.53 -2.84 -21.92
C GLU A 130 0.34 -3.75 -21.54
N VAL A 131 0.46 -5.05 -21.80
CA VAL A 131 -0.54 -6.04 -21.38
C VAL A 131 -0.51 -6.21 -19.86
N ARG A 132 -1.47 -5.61 -19.17
CA ARG A 132 -1.64 -5.69 -17.71
C ARG A 132 -2.13 -7.07 -17.28
N SER A 133 -3.08 -7.63 -18.01
CA SER A 133 -3.53 -9.02 -17.86
C SER A 133 -4.22 -9.51 -19.13
N SER A 134 -4.13 -10.81 -19.42
CA SER A 134 -4.89 -11.46 -20.50
C SER A 134 -5.48 -12.77 -19.99
N ARG A 135 -6.77 -12.99 -20.21
CA ARG A 135 -7.53 -14.15 -19.72
C ARG A 135 -8.44 -14.70 -20.80
N GLN A 136 -8.25 -15.97 -21.11
CA GLN A 136 -9.12 -16.68 -22.05
C GLN A 136 -10.56 -16.75 -21.52
N THR A 137 -11.52 -16.45 -22.39
CA THR A 137 -12.96 -16.46 -22.08
C THR A 137 -13.61 -17.76 -22.55
N SER A 138 -14.83 -18.02 -22.07
CA SER A 138 -15.66 -19.14 -22.52
C SER A 138 -16.02 -19.10 -24.01
N THR A 139 -15.87 -17.94 -24.67
CA THR A 139 -16.08 -17.77 -26.12
C THR A 139 -14.84 -18.05 -26.97
N GLY A 140 -13.73 -18.46 -26.36
CA GLY A 140 -12.46 -18.77 -27.04
C GLY A 140 -11.53 -17.57 -27.21
N SER A 141 -12.06 -16.34 -27.30
CA SER A 141 -11.28 -15.10 -27.29
C SER A 141 -10.63 -14.82 -25.92
N SER A 142 -9.57 -14.03 -25.89
CA SER A 142 -8.93 -13.56 -24.65
C SER A 142 -9.35 -12.13 -24.29
N LEU A 143 -9.96 -11.98 -23.12
CA LEU A 143 -10.18 -10.69 -22.48
C LEU A 143 -8.83 -10.15 -22.00
N THR A 144 -8.39 -9.03 -22.55
CA THR A 144 -7.08 -8.44 -22.29
C THR A 144 -7.24 -7.02 -21.75
N GLU A 145 -6.72 -6.75 -20.56
CA GLU A 145 -6.56 -5.41 -20.01
C GLU A 145 -5.20 -4.84 -20.44
N LEU A 146 -5.23 -3.62 -20.94
CA LEU A 146 -4.08 -2.86 -21.43
C LEU A 146 -3.90 -1.62 -20.56
N ASP A 147 -2.69 -1.45 -20.01
CA ASP A 147 -2.26 -0.15 -19.45
C ASP A 147 -1.64 0.65 -20.60
N VAL A 148 -2.25 1.79 -20.94
CA VAL A 148 -1.97 2.51 -22.19
C VAL A 148 -0.99 3.64 -21.95
N ASP A 149 0.12 3.67 -22.69
CA ASP A 149 1.11 4.76 -22.60
C ASP A 149 0.60 6.03 -23.31
N PHE A 150 0.08 5.85 -24.53
CA PHE A 150 -0.57 6.92 -25.29
C PHE A 150 -1.51 6.37 -26.35
N ILE A 151 -2.56 7.14 -26.61
CA ILE A 151 -3.52 6.92 -27.70
C ILE A 151 -3.19 7.92 -28.81
N GLN A 152 -2.98 7.43 -30.02
CA GLN A 152 -2.82 8.26 -31.20
C GLN A 152 -4.09 8.18 -32.06
N CYS A 153 -4.75 9.33 -32.22
CA CYS A 153 -6.01 9.47 -32.95
C CYS A 153 -6.00 10.77 -33.76
N ALA A 154 -6.57 10.75 -34.97
CA ALA A 154 -6.60 11.91 -35.89
C ALA A 154 -5.24 12.64 -36.07
N GLY A 155 -4.11 11.93 -35.92
CA GLY A 155 -2.77 12.49 -36.00
C GLY A 155 -2.23 13.14 -34.72
N GLN A 156 -3.04 13.30 -33.67
CA GLN A 156 -2.62 13.79 -32.35
C GLN A 156 -2.33 12.64 -31.39
N LYS A 157 -1.39 12.86 -30.45
CA LYS A 157 -1.09 11.94 -29.35
C LYS A 157 -1.73 12.46 -28.05
N HIS A 158 -2.55 11.62 -27.44
CA HIS A 158 -3.21 11.86 -26.16
C HIS A 158 -2.61 10.91 -25.12
N THR A 159 -2.21 11.46 -23.97
CA THR A 159 -1.89 10.65 -22.79
C THR A 159 -3.19 10.14 -22.20
N PHE A 160 -3.23 8.87 -21.77
CA PHE A 160 -4.45 8.22 -21.28
C PHE A 160 -4.13 7.48 -19.99
N ALA A 161 -4.95 7.61 -18.95
CA ALA A 161 -4.65 7.08 -17.62
C ALA A 161 -5.51 5.86 -17.23
N ARG A 162 -6.66 5.66 -17.89
CA ARG A 162 -7.55 4.50 -17.67
C ARG A 162 -7.04 3.27 -18.42
N SER A 163 -7.20 2.08 -17.82
CA SER A 163 -6.95 0.83 -18.53
C SER A 163 -8.00 0.61 -19.61
N VAL A 164 -7.57 0.08 -20.76
CA VAL A 164 -8.45 -0.24 -21.90
C VAL A 164 -8.62 -1.75 -21.99
N ILE A 165 -9.85 -2.20 -22.07
CA ILE A 165 -10.22 -3.61 -22.17
C ILE A 165 -10.39 -3.98 -23.64
N THR A 166 -9.90 -5.13 -24.07
CA THR A 166 -10.09 -5.59 -25.45
C THR A 166 -10.24 -7.12 -25.51
N PHE A 167 -10.76 -7.62 -26.63
CA PHE A 167 -10.94 -9.06 -26.88
C PHE A 167 -10.00 -9.49 -28.00
N LEU A 168 -8.85 -10.05 -27.65
CA LEU A 168 -7.85 -10.57 -28.60
C LEU A 168 -8.18 -12.02 -29.00
N PRO A 169 -7.73 -12.50 -30.17
CA PRO A 169 -7.95 -13.89 -30.59
C PRO A 169 -7.25 -14.90 -29.70
N GLU A 170 -6.04 -14.57 -29.24
CA GLU A 170 -5.17 -15.41 -28.41
C GLU A 170 -4.75 -14.68 -27.12
N PRO A 171 -4.48 -15.40 -26.02
CA PRO A 171 -4.00 -14.79 -24.78
C PRO A 171 -2.55 -14.30 -24.91
N VAL A 172 -2.34 -13.00 -24.69
CA VAL A 172 -1.02 -12.37 -24.74
C VAL A 172 -0.41 -12.32 -23.33
N GLN A 173 0.90 -12.51 -23.19
CA GLN A 173 1.56 -12.57 -21.89
C GLN A 173 1.51 -11.21 -21.15
N LYS A 174 1.42 -11.25 -19.81
CA LYS A 174 1.55 -10.05 -18.96
C LYS A 174 2.90 -9.38 -19.22
N SER A 175 2.90 -8.04 -19.25
CA SER A 175 4.04 -7.18 -19.59
C SER A 175 4.57 -7.27 -21.03
N THR A 176 3.78 -7.83 -21.97
CA THR A 176 4.05 -7.67 -23.41
C THR A 176 3.70 -6.24 -23.82
N GLU A 177 4.62 -5.52 -24.47
CA GLU A 177 4.29 -4.26 -25.15
C GLU A 177 3.57 -4.59 -26.47
N ILE A 178 2.40 -4.01 -26.68
CA ILE A 178 1.61 -4.20 -27.91
C ILE A 178 1.14 -2.88 -28.51
N GLU A 179 1.16 -2.82 -29.85
CA GLU A 179 0.56 -1.73 -30.61
C GLU A 179 -0.75 -2.24 -31.22
N VAL A 180 -1.90 -1.78 -30.72
CA VAL A 180 -3.22 -2.25 -31.15
C VAL A 180 -4.02 -1.10 -31.74
N VAL A 181 -4.63 -1.35 -32.90
CA VAL A 181 -5.55 -0.41 -33.55
C VAL A 181 -6.99 -0.88 -33.36
N GLY A 182 -7.91 0.02 -33.02
CA GLY A 182 -9.33 -0.28 -32.90
C GLY A 182 -10.19 0.98 -32.73
N ILE A 183 -11.45 0.80 -32.37
CA ILE A 183 -12.38 1.91 -32.07
C ILE A 183 -12.62 1.93 -30.56
N LEU A 184 -12.48 3.10 -29.93
CA LEU A 184 -12.71 3.27 -28.50
C LEU A 184 -14.20 3.46 -28.23
N SER A 185 -14.72 2.69 -27.29
CA SER A 185 -16.12 2.67 -26.86
C SER A 185 -16.14 2.65 -25.33
N GLU A 186 -17.09 3.30 -24.68
CA GLU A 186 -17.23 3.24 -23.22
C GLU A 186 -18.60 2.66 -22.84
N GLU A 187 -18.57 1.49 -22.20
CA GLU A 187 -19.78 0.82 -21.71
C GLU A 187 -19.67 0.62 -20.19
N LYS A 188 -20.67 1.13 -19.43
CA LYS A 188 -20.78 0.97 -17.97
C LYS A 188 -19.51 1.38 -17.19
N GLY A 189 -18.87 2.50 -17.59
CA GLY A 189 -17.68 3.02 -16.92
C GLY A 189 -16.37 2.31 -17.26
N LYS A 190 -16.37 1.41 -18.25
CA LYS A 190 -15.19 0.71 -18.75
C LYS A 190 -14.92 1.10 -20.20
N VAL A 191 -13.67 1.46 -20.48
CA VAL A 191 -13.22 1.78 -21.84
C VAL A 191 -12.84 0.49 -22.53
N GLN A 192 -13.52 0.20 -23.64
CA GLN A 192 -13.33 -1.00 -24.44
C GLN A 192 -12.80 -0.62 -25.83
N LEU A 193 -11.84 -1.39 -26.33
CA LEU A 193 -11.37 -1.29 -27.71
C LEU A 193 -12.09 -2.34 -28.56
N GLU A 194 -13.01 -1.88 -29.40
CA GLU A 194 -13.74 -2.69 -30.36
C GLU A 194 -12.90 -2.96 -31.62
N LYS A 195 -13.05 -4.18 -32.16
CA LYS A 195 -12.36 -4.67 -33.37
C LYS A 195 -10.83 -4.48 -33.32
N PRO A 196 -10.16 -4.99 -32.27
CA PRO A 196 -8.72 -4.84 -32.14
C PRO A 196 -7.96 -5.54 -33.27
N HIS A 197 -6.96 -4.86 -33.81
CA HIS A 197 -5.96 -5.45 -34.70
C HIS A 197 -4.57 -5.17 -34.14
N ILE A 198 -3.82 -6.22 -33.84
CA ILE A 198 -2.44 -6.11 -33.34
C ILE A 198 -1.53 -5.77 -34.52
N THR A 199 -0.90 -4.60 -34.48
CA THR A 199 0.08 -4.13 -35.47
C THR A 199 1.51 -4.51 -35.11
N ALA A 200 1.84 -4.58 -33.82
CA ALA A 200 3.12 -5.06 -33.32
C ALA A 200 2.96 -5.66 -31.91
N HIS A 201 3.82 -6.61 -31.56
CA HIS A 201 4.00 -7.07 -30.18
C HIS A 201 5.49 -7.29 -29.91
N GLN A 202 5.97 -6.88 -28.74
CA GLN A 202 7.29 -7.25 -28.21
C GLN A 202 7.10 -8.03 -26.92
N PRO A 203 7.63 -9.28 -26.83
CA PRO A 203 7.52 -10.08 -25.61
C PRO A 203 8.22 -9.39 -24.44
N PRO A 204 7.74 -9.59 -23.19
CA PRO A 204 8.25 -8.91 -22.01
C PRO A 204 9.76 -9.07 -21.86
N ALA A 205 10.46 -7.97 -21.57
CA ALA A 205 11.92 -7.94 -21.42
C ALA A 205 12.45 -8.65 -20.14
N THR A 206 11.59 -9.33 -19.38
CA THR A 206 11.99 -10.14 -18.23
C THR A 206 12.83 -11.35 -18.65
N PRO A 207 13.83 -11.77 -17.86
CA PRO A 207 14.60 -12.97 -18.17
C PRO A 207 13.68 -14.19 -18.25
N SER A 208 13.72 -14.90 -19.38
CA SER A 208 12.89 -16.09 -19.65
C SER A 208 12.94 -17.15 -18.55
N GLN A 209 14.08 -17.24 -17.85
CA GLN A 209 14.31 -18.11 -16.71
C GLN A 209 13.36 -17.86 -15.52
N VAL A 210 12.95 -16.62 -15.26
CA VAL A 210 12.03 -16.30 -14.14
C VAL A 210 10.62 -16.78 -14.44
N ILE A 211 10.17 -16.62 -15.69
CA ILE A 211 8.87 -17.11 -16.16
C ILE A 211 8.84 -18.63 -16.12
N GLN A 212 9.87 -19.28 -16.70
CA GLN A 212 10.03 -20.74 -16.65
C GLN A 212 10.06 -21.29 -15.21
N LEU A 213 10.71 -20.59 -14.28
CA LEU A 213 10.71 -20.96 -12.86
C LEU A 213 9.31 -20.86 -12.25
N LYS A 214 8.56 -19.76 -12.49
CA LYS A 214 7.18 -19.62 -11.99
C LYS A 214 6.27 -20.71 -12.55
N ASP A 215 6.38 -21.04 -13.84
CA ASP A 215 5.58 -22.09 -14.47
C ASP A 215 5.93 -23.50 -13.95
N SER A 216 7.23 -23.76 -13.68
CA SER A 216 7.71 -25.01 -13.10
C SER A 216 7.26 -25.19 -11.65
N VAL A 217 7.29 -24.12 -10.84
CA VAL A 217 6.73 -24.15 -9.48
C VAL A 217 5.21 -24.32 -9.53
N ARG A 218 4.50 -23.59 -10.42
CA ARG A 218 3.03 -23.69 -10.55
C ARG A 218 2.58 -25.11 -10.88
N SER A 219 3.21 -25.74 -11.86
CA SER A 219 2.91 -27.13 -12.24
C SER A 219 3.19 -28.12 -11.11
N ALA A 220 4.29 -27.95 -10.38
CA ALA A 220 4.60 -28.78 -9.20
C ALA A 220 3.60 -28.55 -8.04
N THR A 221 3.16 -27.32 -7.78
CA THR A 221 2.17 -27.02 -6.74
C THR A 221 0.79 -27.58 -7.12
N LEU A 222 0.37 -27.44 -8.38
CA LEU A 222 -0.87 -28.03 -8.91
C LEU A 222 -0.92 -29.57 -8.82
N SER A 223 0.24 -30.26 -8.82
CA SER A 223 0.28 -31.71 -8.58
C SER A 223 0.13 -32.11 -7.11
N ALA A 224 0.33 -31.17 -6.18
CA ALA A 224 0.28 -31.42 -4.74
C ALA A 224 -1.02 -30.94 -4.08
N ILE A 225 -1.61 -29.83 -4.53
CA ILE A 225 -2.80 -29.21 -3.91
C ILE A 225 -3.79 -28.70 -4.96
N SER A 226 -5.01 -28.36 -4.52
CA SER A 226 -6.09 -27.93 -5.44
C SER A 226 -5.77 -26.61 -6.18
N ALA A 227 -6.49 -26.34 -7.27
CA ALA A 227 -6.26 -25.18 -8.13
C ALA A 227 -6.43 -23.83 -7.39
N ASP A 228 -7.51 -23.64 -6.64
CA ASP A 228 -7.73 -22.38 -5.87
C ASP A 228 -6.70 -22.18 -4.75
N GLN A 229 -6.31 -23.25 -4.06
CA GLN A 229 -5.27 -23.21 -3.03
C GLN A 229 -3.90 -22.88 -3.64
N THR A 230 -3.60 -23.45 -4.81
CA THR A 230 -2.39 -23.12 -5.59
C THR A 230 -2.40 -21.66 -6.01
N ALA A 231 -3.51 -21.17 -6.58
CA ALA A 231 -3.64 -19.79 -7.01
C ALA A 231 -3.47 -18.79 -5.85
N LEU A 232 -4.05 -19.08 -4.68
CA LEU A 232 -3.89 -18.22 -3.50
C LEU A 232 -2.45 -18.27 -2.94
N LEU A 233 -1.82 -19.44 -2.90
CA LEU A 233 -0.43 -19.59 -2.45
C LEU A 233 0.54 -18.84 -3.37
N LEU A 234 0.38 -18.99 -4.69
CA LEU A 234 1.22 -18.38 -5.71
C LEU A 234 0.98 -16.87 -5.80
N GLY A 235 -0.27 -16.40 -5.76
CA GLY A 235 -0.60 -14.99 -5.70
C GLY A 235 0.02 -14.30 -4.48
N LEU A 236 -0.17 -14.87 -3.29
CA LEU A 236 0.30 -14.30 -2.03
C LEU A 236 1.83 -14.33 -1.90
N ALA A 237 2.50 -15.45 -2.22
CA ALA A 237 3.93 -15.61 -1.95
C ALA A 237 4.85 -15.31 -3.16
N TYR A 238 4.37 -15.47 -4.39
CA TYR A 238 5.17 -15.41 -5.63
C TYR A 238 4.72 -14.31 -6.61
N GLY A 239 3.59 -13.66 -6.34
CA GLY A 239 3.00 -12.62 -7.19
C GLY A 239 2.53 -13.17 -8.52
N ASP A 240 1.89 -14.33 -8.49
CA ASP A 240 1.34 -15.00 -9.66
C ASP A 240 -0.14 -15.34 -9.42
N ASP A 241 -1.03 -14.43 -9.83
CA ASP A 241 -2.48 -14.57 -9.74
C ASP A 241 -3.11 -15.16 -11.04
N SER A 242 -2.28 -15.63 -11.98
CA SER A 242 -2.71 -16.12 -13.30
C SER A 242 -3.72 -17.27 -13.24
N SER A 243 -3.56 -18.15 -12.24
CA SER A 243 -4.39 -19.33 -12.02
C SER A 243 -5.66 -19.07 -11.20
N MET A 244 -5.89 -17.85 -10.72
CA MET A 244 -7.03 -17.55 -9.83
C MET A 244 -8.35 -17.39 -10.61
N LEU A 245 -9.34 -18.23 -10.30
CA LEU A 245 -10.67 -18.17 -10.92
C LEU A 245 -11.35 -16.80 -10.72
N ALA A 246 -12.21 -16.43 -11.67
CA ALA A 246 -12.90 -15.13 -11.65
C ALA A 246 -13.80 -14.98 -10.42
N ASP A 247 -14.51 -16.06 -10.06
CA ASP A 247 -15.45 -16.09 -8.94
C ASP A 247 -14.70 -15.97 -7.62
N THR A 248 -13.66 -16.78 -7.40
CA THR A 248 -12.76 -16.68 -6.23
C THR A 248 -12.15 -15.28 -6.08
N LYS A 249 -11.75 -14.64 -7.19
CA LYS A 249 -11.23 -13.26 -7.19
C LYS A 249 -12.33 -12.23 -6.90
N GLY A 250 -13.58 -12.52 -7.30
CA GLY A 250 -14.79 -11.79 -6.94
C GLY A 250 -15.10 -11.87 -5.44
N ASP A 251 -15.07 -13.06 -4.85
CA ASP A 251 -15.26 -13.29 -3.41
C ASP A 251 -14.22 -12.53 -2.58
N PHE A 252 -12.94 -12.62 -2.98
CA PHE A 252 -11.85 -11.86 -2.34
C PHE A 252 -12.03 -10.35 -2.51
N LYS A 253 -12.60 -9.88 -3.64
CA LYS A 253 -12.95 -8.47 -3.81
C LYS A 253 -14.07 -8.06 -2.84
N VAL A 254 -15.18 -8.81 -2.79
CA VAL A 254 -16.33 -8.52 -1.91
C VAL A 254 -15.93 -8.56 -0.43
N ALA A 255 -15.10 -9.52 -0.02
CA ALA A 255 -14.58 -9.62 1.34
C ALA A 255 -13.52 -8.56 1.68
N GLY A 256 -13.08 -7.71 0.74
CA GLY A 256 -12.00 -6.73 0.96
C GLY A 256 -10.62 -7.36 1.17
N LEU A 257 -10.44 -8.61 0.74
CA LEU A 257 -9.22 -9.41 0.87
C LEU A 257 -8.37 -9.46 -0.40
N LEU A 258 -8.79 -8.80 -1.49
CA LEU A 258 -8.11 -8.83 -2.80
C LEU A 258 -6.61 -8.48 -2.75
N HIS A 259 -6.17 -7.68 -1.79
CA HIS A 259 -4.75 -7.35 -1.59
C HIS A 259 -3.89 -8.54 -1.11
N LEU A 260 -4.51 -9.67 -0.70
CA LEU A 260 -3.85 -10.92 -0.36
C LEU A 260 -3.61 -11.83 -1.58
N THR A 261 -4.21 -11.54 -2.74
CA THR A 261 -4.03 -12.33 -3.97
C THR A 261 -2.80 -11.89 -4.76
N ALA A 262 -2.01 -10.96 -4.23
CA ALA A 262 -0.82 -10.39 -4.84
C ALA A 262 0.26 -10.13 -3.77
N VAL A 263 1.50 -9.90 -4.20
CA VAL A 263 2.61 -9.65 -3.27
C VAL A 263 2.53 -8.25 -2.68
N SER A 264 2.56 -8.20 -1.35
CA SER A 264 2.49 -6.97 -0.57
C SER A 264 3.84 -6.61 0.08
N GLY A 265 3.97 -5.37 0.54
CA GLY A 265 5.13 -4.94 1.34
C GLY A 265 5.33 -5.71 2.65
N ALA A 266 4.31 -6.42 3.13
CA ALA A 266 4.44 -7.33 4.27
C ALA A 266 5.40 -8.48 3.96
N ASN A 267 5.42 -8.99 2.72
CA ASN A 267 6.32 -10.07 2.31
C ASN A 267 7.79 -9.64 2.34
N ILE A 268 8.09 -8.44 1.81
CA ILE A 268 9.43 -7.82 1.87
C ILE A 268 9.87 -7.65 3.34
N THR A 269 8.97 -7.16 4.20
CA THR A 269 9.23 -6.99 5.64
C THR A 269 9.46 -8.32 6.36
N LEU A 270 8.67 -9.34 6.02
CA LEU A 270 8.76 -10.70 6.56
C LEU A 270 10.07 -11.36 6.17
N ILE A 271 10.46 -11.30 4.89
CA ILE A 271 11.73 -11.86 4.39
C ILE A 271 12.92 -11.16 5.05
N PHE A 272 12.89 -9.83 5.14
CA PHE A 272 13.91 -9.06 5.85
C PHE A 272 14.02 -9.52 7.32
N MET A 273 12.89 -9.62 8.02
CA MET A 273 12.85 -10.06 9.42
C MET A 273 13.33 -11.51 9.60
N VAL A 274 12.96 -12.44 8.72
CA VAL A 274 13.38 -13.84 8.78
C VAL A 274 14.89 -13.95 8.60
N ILE A 275 15.46 -13.34 7.54
CA ILE A 275 16.91 -13.38 7.29
C ILE A 275 17.68 -12.69 8.43
N TYR A 276 17.22 -11.52 8.86
CA TYR A 276 17.83 -10.78 9.95
C TYR A 276 17.80 -11.58 11.27
N ARG A 277 16.64 -12.12 11.66
CA ARG A 277 16.52 -12.92 12.90
C ARG A 277 17.31 -14.22 12.82
N PHE A 278 17.29 -14.93 11.69
CA PHE A 278 18.03 -16.17 11.51
C PHE A 278 19.55 -15.92 11.62
N GLY A 279 20.08 -14.90 10.95
CA GLY A 279 21.50 -14.56 11.06
C GLY A 279 21.94 -14.03 12.43
N GLN A 280 21.01 -13.54 13.29
CA GLN A 280 21.32 -13.26 14.70
C GLN A 280 21.70 -14.50 15.50
N LEU A 281 21.17 -15.69 15.17
CA LEU A 281 21.52 -16.95 15.86
C LEU A 281 22.99 -17.33 15.62
N PHE A 282 23.58 -16.87 14.52
CA PHE A 282 25.00 -17.10 14.16
C PHE A 282 25.94 -15.99 14.66
N TYR A 283 25.48 -15.14 15.58
CA TYR A 283 26.26 -14.05 16.20
C TYR A 283 26.88 -13.04 15.19
N VAL A 284 26.29 -12.92 14.00
CA VAL A 284 26.76 -12.01 12.95
C VAL A 284 26.58 -10.55 13.37
N ARG A 285 27.57 -9.70 13.06
CA ARG A 285 27.51 -8.25 13.35
C ARG A 285 26.32 -7.59 12.65
N ARG A 286 25.73 -6.57 13.28
CA ARG A 286 24.49 -5.91 12.80
C ARG A 286 24.55 -5.42 11.35
N THR A 287 25.64 -4.77 10.93
CA THR A 287 25.76 -4.17 9.59
C THR A 287 25.73 -5.20 8.44
N PRO A 288 26.62 -6.24 8.41
CA PRO A 288 26.55 -7.26 7.36
C PRO A 288 25.24 -8.06 7.40
N LEU A 289 24.64 -8.24 8.58
CA LEU A 289 23.33 -8.88 8.73
C LEU A 289 22.19 -8.05 8.07
N ILE A 290 22.19 -6.73 8.27
CA ILE A 290 21.26 -5.82 7.58
C ILE A 290 21.48 -5.89 6.07
N MET A 291 22.73 -5.87 5.60
CA MET A 291 23.03 -5.99 4.16
C MET A 291 22.58 -7.33 3.57
N LEU A 292 22.75 -8.45 4.29
CA LEU A 292 22.31 -9.78 3.86
C LEU A 292 20.78 -9.88 3.78
N ALA A 293 20.07 -9.36 4.78
CA ALA A 293 18.61 -9.25 4.72
C ALA A 293 18.17 -8.36 3.56
N TRP A 294 18.95 -7.31 3.25
CA TRP A 294 18.67 -6.40 2.16
C TRP A 294 18.85 -7.03 0.77
N THR A 295 19.98 -7.71 0.53
CA THR A 295 20.20 -8.46 -0.73
C THR A 295 19.20 -9.60 -0.90
N GLY A 296 18.79 -10.27 0.18
CA GLY A 296 17.74 -11.28 0.14
C GLY A 296 16.38 -10.72 -0.32
N THR A 297 15.96 -9.55 0.19
CA THR A 297 14.72 -8.91 -0.31
C THR A 297 14.83 -8.41 -1.74
N LEU A 298 16.02 -8.02 -2.21
CA LEU A 298 16.26 -7.67 -3.61
C LEU A 298 16.10 -8.90 -4.52
N ALA A 299 16.69 -10.04 -4.15
CA ALA A 299 16.54 -11.30 -4.89
C ALA A 299 15.07 -11.74 -4.98
N TYR A 300 14.32 -11.61 -3.88
CA TYR A 300 12.87 -11.85 -3.88
C TYR A 300 12.10 -10.89 -4.80
N ALA A 301 12.41 -9.59 -4.74
CA ALA A 301 11.78 -8.59 -5.62
C ALA A 301 12.03 -8.90 -7.11
N THR A 302 13.23 -9.35 -7.47
CA THR A 302 13.53 -9.78 -8.86
C THR A 302 12.81 -11.06 -9.29
N LEU A 303 12.49 -11.97 -8.36
CA LEU A 303 11.78 -13.22 -8.65
C LEU A 303 10.26 -13.00 -8.76
N VAL A 304 9.69 -12.19 -7.88
CA VAL A 304 8.26 -11.82 -7.94
C VAL A 304 7.99 -10.93 -9.15
N GLY A 305 8.90 -10.01 -9.45
CA GLY A 305 8.70 -8.92 -10.39
C GLY A 305 8.53 -7.59 -9.66
N TRP A 306 8.91 -6.51 -10.34
CA TRP A 306 8.93 -5.16 -9.79
C TRP A 306 7.54 -4.50 -9.82
N GLU A 307 6.56 -5.13 -9.17
CA GLU A 307 5.24 -4.50 -8.98
C GLU A 307 5.37 -3.27 -8.06
N GLY A 308 4.51 -2.26 -8.27
CA GLY A 308 4.60 -0.99 -7.54
C GLY A 308 4.60 -1.14 -6.01
N SER A 309 3.94 -2.17 -5.48
CA SER A 309 3.93 -2.50 -4.04
C SER A 309 5.28 -2.99 -3.53
N VAL A 310 5.94 -3.84 -4.31
CA VAL A 310 7.29 -4.35 -4.05
C VAL A 310 8.30 -3.22 -4.09
N ILE A 311 8.27 -2.38 -5.13
CA ILE A 311 9.16 -1.21 -5.28
C ILE A 311 9.06 -0.29 -4.05
N ARG A 312 7.83 0.10 -3.64
CA ARG A 312 7.61 0.97 -2.48
C ARG A 312 8.17 0.39 -1.19
N ALA A 313 7.79 -0.85 -0.88
CA ALA A 313 8.24 -1.52 0.32
C ALA A 313 9.77 -1.71 0.32
N TRP A 314 10.35 -1.94 -0.86
CA TRP A 314 11.78 -2.08 -1.01
C TRP A 314 12.50 -0.74 -0.75
N CYS A 315 12.11 0.36 -1.41
CA CYS A 315 12.73 1.67 -1.16
C CYS A 315 12.56 2.15 0.29
N MET A 316 11.40 1.91 0.93
CA MET A 316 11.21 2.23 2.35
C MET A 316 12.09 1.38 3.26
N GLY A 317 12.25 0.08 2.94
CA GLY A 317 13.18 -0.83 3.61
C GLY A 317 14.63 -0.35 3.52
N MET A 318 15.07 0.14 2.35
CA MET A 318 16.41 0.69 2.15
C MET A 318 16.69 1.91 3.05
N VAL A 319 15.80 2.91 3.05
CA VAL A 319 15.98 4.12 3.86
C VAL A 319 15.91 3.77 5.36
N GLY A 320 15.04 2.83 5.75
CA GLY A 320 14.98 2.30 7.12
C GLY A 320 16.26 1.55 7.53
N ALA A 321 16.82 0.72 6.66
CA ALA A 321 18.08 0.01 6.87
C ALA A 321 19.26 0.98 7.05
N ILE A 322 19.34 2.02 6.22
CA ILE A 322 20.34 3.09 6.33
C ILE A 322 20.18 3.82 7.69
N ALA A 323 18.96 4.20 8.08
CA ALA A 323 18.71 4.85 9.37
C ALA A 323 19.08 3.97 10.57
N LEU A 324 18.88 2.65 10.47
CA LEU A 324 19.29 1.67 11.48
C LEU A 324 20.83 1.56 11.59
N VAL A 325 21.54 1.58 10.46
CA VAL A 325 23.02 1.57 10.43
C VAL A 325 23.60 2.90 10.95
N MET A 326 22.97 4.03 10.64
CA MET A 326 23.35 5.37 11.12
C MET A 326 22.93 5.66 12.58
N GLY A 327 22.21 4.74 13.24
CA GLY A 327 21.76 4.89 14.63
C GLY A 327 20.64 5.93 14.83
N SER A 328 20.07 6.49 13.76
CA SER A 328 19.10 7.59 13.78
C SER A 328 17.63 7.15 13.89
N GLY A 329 17.38 5.87 14.22
CA GLY A 329 16.10 5.15 14.10
C GLY A 329 14.95 5.59 15.03
N LYS A 330 14.67 6.88 15.18
CA LYS A 330 13.58 7.43 16.02
C LYS A 330 12.36 7.96 15.25
N SER A 331 12.39 8.02 13.91
CA SER A 331 11.28 8.61 13.13
C SER A 331 10.97 7.87 11.83
N ALA A 332 9.92 7.06 11.83
CA ALA A 332 9.44 6.35 10.63
C ALA A 332 8.85 7.30 9.56
N LEU A 333 8.17 8.37 9.97
CA LEU A 333 7.48 9.27 9.05
C LEU A 333 8.44 10.06 8.11
N PRO A 334 9.54 10.68 8.56
CA PRO A 334 10.53 11.31 7.66
C PRO A 334 11.25 10.33 6.73
N VAL A 335 11.50 9.10 7.21
CA VAL A 335 12.06 8.00 6.39
C VAL A 335 11.10 7.66 5.25
N PHE A 336 9.81 7.50 5.57
CA PHE A 336 8.74 7.26 4.61
C PHE A 336 8.60 8.42 3.61
N SER A 337 8.52 9.67 4.07
CA SER A 337 8.42 10.85 3.20
C SER A 337 9.61 10.99 2.25
N THR A 338 10.83 10.69 2.71
CA THR A 338 12.04 10.70 1.87
C THR A 338 11.97 9.60 0.79
N ALA A 339 11.52 8.40 1.14
CA ALA A 339 11.36 7.30 0.19
C ALA A 339 10.28 7.61 -0.87
N VAL A 340 9.14 8.19 -0.47
CA VAL A 340 8.07 8.63 -1.38
C VAL A 340 8.57 9.73 -2.34
N LEU A 341 9.29 10.73 -1.83
CA LEU A 341 9.88 11.80 -2.65
C LEU A 341 10.86 11.23 -3.68
N PHE A 342 11.75 10.33 -3.28
CA PHE A 342 12.72 9.70 -4.17
C PHE A 342 12.05 8.88 -5.28
N LEU A 343 10.98 8.13 -4.95
CA LEU A 343 10.19 7.37 -5.93
C LEU A 343 9.50 8.28 -6.94
N LEU A 344 8.88 9.38 -6.49
CA LEU A 344 8.20 10.33 -7.38
C LEU A 344 9.16 11.14 -8.26
N LEU A 345 10.41 11.36 -7.80
CA LEU A 345 11.48 11.96 -8.61
C LEU A 345 11.97 11.00 -9.71
N LEU A 346 11.99 9.68 -9.46
CA LEU A 346 12.41 8.69 -10.45
C LEU A 346 11.30 8.31 -11.44
N ARG A 347 10.04 8.23 -10.98
CA ARG A 347 8.87 7.91 -11.81
C ARG A 347 7.67 8.75 -11.37
N PRO A 348 7.47 9.95 -11.96
CA PRO A 348 6.37 10.84 -11.59
C PRO A 348 4.99 10.25 -11.92
N GLU A 349 4.89 9.33 -12.90
CA GLU A 349 3.66 8.59 -13.23
C GLU A 349 3.04 7.87 -12.01
N LEU A 350 3.87 7.46 -11.03
CA LEU A 350 3.40 6.80 -9.81
C LEU A 350 2.43 7.67 -8.99
N SER A 351 2.45 8.99 -9.16
CA SER A 351 1.49 9.90 -8.51
C SER A 351 0.03 9.65 -8.91
N LEU A 352 -0.22 9.19 -10.14
CA LEU A 352 -1.55 8.90 -10.66
C LEU A 352 -1.95 7.42 -10.46
N ASN A 353 -1.01 6.57 -10.05
CA ASN A 353 -1.28 5.14 -9.86
C ASN A 353 -2.08 4.91 -8.56
N PHE A 354 -3.34 4.50 -8.69
CA PHE A 354 -4.19 4.21 -7.54
C PHE A 354 -3.61 3.17 -6.57
N GLY A 355 -2.87 2.16 -7.07
CA GLY A 355 -2.19 1.18 -6.23
C GLY A 355 -1.00 1.75 -5.45
N PHE A 356 -0.39 2.85 -5.92
CA PHE A 356 0.59 3.65 -5.17
C PHE A 356 -0.09 4.46 -4.07
N LEU A 357 -1.17 5.19 -4.40
CA LEU A 357 -1.92 6.00 -3.44
C LEU A 357 -2.50 5.15 -2.31
N LEU A 358 -3.14 4.02 -2.62
CA LEU A 358 -3.76 3.13 -1.63
C LEU A 358 -2.73 2.64 -0.60
N SER A 359 -1.51 2.32 -1.04
CA SER A 359 -0.41 1.90 -0.17
C SER A 359 0.21 3.06 0.60
N LEU A 360 0.32 4.26 0.00
CA LEU A 360 0.82 5.44 0.70
C LEU A 360 -0.11 5.79 1.87
N PHE A 361 -1.42 5.83 1.61
CA PHE A 361 -2.46 6.05 2.62
C PHE A 361 -2.44 4.98 3.72
N ALA A 362 -2.40 3.70 3.33
CA ALA A 362 -2.30 2.60 4.30
C ALA A 362 -1.05 2.73 5.18
N THR A 363 0.14 2.96 4.60
CA THR A 363 1.38 3.08 5.40
C THR A 363 1.38 4.32 6.31
N VAL A 364 0.85 5.47 5.87
CA VAL A 364 0.67 6.64 6.74
C VAL A 364 -0.25 6.32 7.91
N ALA A 365 -1.38 5.64 7.67
CA ALA A 365 -2.30 5.22 8.72
C ALA A 365 -1.67 4.21 9.69
N LEU A 366 -0.84 3.29 9.20
CA LEU A 366 -0.09 2.34 10.04
C LEU A 366 1.02 3.01 10.87
N ILE A 367 1.60 4.12 10.40
CA ILE A 367 2.61 4.90 11.15
C ILE A 367 1.94 5.83 12.19
N VAL A 368 0.79 6.42 11.88
CA VAL A 368 0.17 7.49 12.68
C VAL A 368 -1.04 7.01 13.50
N ILE A 369 -2.00 6.33 12.88
CA ILE A 369 -3.30 5.98 13.49
C ILE A 369 -3.23 4.63 14.21
N ALA A 370 -2.66 3.59 13.59
CA ALA A 370 -2.63 2.25 14.17
C ALA A 370 -1.96 2.23 15.57
N PRO A 371 -0.83 2.90 15.85
CA PRO A 371 -0.22 2.86 17.18
C PRO A 371 -1.08 3.52 18.26
N ALA A 372 -1.84 4.57 17.92
CA ALA A 372 -2.77 5.24 18.83
C ALA A 372 -4.01 4.36 19.08
N LEU A 373 -4.56 3.76 18.02
CA LEU A 373 -5.69 2.84 18.13
C LEU A 373 -5.34 1.58 18.93
N THR A 374 -4.12 1.03 18.77
CA THR A 374 -3.61 -0.08 19.59
C THR A 374 -3.60 0.29 21.07
N ARG A 375 -3.08 1.47 21.46
CA ARG A 375 -3.03 1.89 22.88
C ARG A 375 -4.43 2.06 23.50
N LEU A 376 -5.39 2.56 22.73
CA LEU A 376 -6.79 2.65 23.16
C LEU A 376 -7.41 1.26 23.33
N LEU A 377 -7.16 0.32 22.41
CA LEU A 377 -7.65 -1.06 22.51
C LEU A 377 -6.94 -1.86 23.61
N GLU A 378 -5.66 -1.60 23.90
CA GLU A 378 -4.89 -2.20 25.01
C GLU A 378 -5.49 -1.92 26.40
N CYS A 379 -6.39 -0.93 26.52
CA CYS A 379 -7.14 -0.66 27.75
C CYS A 379 -8.19 -1.75 28.07
N VAL A 380 -8.60 -2.54 27.06
CA VAL A 380 -9.66 -3.56 27.16
C VAL A 380 -9.17 -4.94 26.72
N LEU A 381 -8.29 -5.00 25.73
CA LEU A 381 -7.82 -6.22 25.08
C LEU A 381 -6.32 -6.47 25.36
N PRO A 382 -5.86 -7.74 25.33
CA PRO A 382 -4.44 -8.04 25.27
C PRO A 382 -3.81 -7.40 24.04
N LYS A 383 -2.59 -6.86 24.19
CA LYS A 383 -1.81 -6.20 23.14
C LYS A 383 -1.87 -6.88 21.76
N LEU A 384 -1.73 -8.19 21.70
CA LEU A 384 -1.72 -8.93 20.43
C LEU A 384 -3.08 -8.84 19.70
N LEU A 385 -4.21 -8.89 20.42
CA LEU A 385 -5.54 -8.69 19.84
C LEU A 385 -5.76 -7.21 19.48
N ALA A 386 -5.27 -6.29 20.30
CA ALA A 386 -5.32 -4.85 20.01
C ALA A 386 -4.57 -4.51 18.70
N GLU A 387 -3.38 -5.07 18.47
CA GLU A 387 -2.63 -4.89 17.22
C GLU A 387 -3.33 -5.53 16.01
N ILE A 388 -3.85 -6.76 16.13
CA ILE A 388 -4.59 -7.45 15.06
C ILE A 388 -5.84 -6.66 14.62
N ILE A 389 -6.52 -5.97 15.53
CA ILE A 389 -7.71 -5.16 15.22
C ILE A 389 -7.33 -3.75 14.75
N ALA A 390 -6.36 -3.09 15.40
CA ALA A 390 -5.99 -1.71 15.09
C ALA A 390 -5.39 -1.55 13.68
N VAL A 391 -4.62 -2.52 13.21
CA VAL A 391 -3.91 -2.48 11.92
C VAL A 391 -4.90 -2.45 10.73
N PRO A 392 -5.85 -3.41 10.57
CA PRO A 392 -6.89 -3.34 9.56
C PRO A 392 -7.79 -2.11 9.70
N CYS A 393 -8.25 -1.78 10.91
CA CYS A 393 -9.09 -0.60 11.14
C CYS A 393 -8.44 0.70 10.64
N ALA A 394 -7.17 0.93 10.96
CA ALA A 394 -6.44 2.11 10.51
C ALA A 394 -6.25 2.14 8.99
N ALA A 395 -5.86 1.01 8.39
CA ALA A 395 -5.65 0.89 6.95
C ALA A 395 -6.97 1.08 6.16
N SER A 396 -8.03 0.37 6.53
CA SER A 396 -9.36 0.50 5.90
C SER A 396 -9.93 1.91 6.04
N LEU A 397 -9.75 2.58 7.18
CA LEU A 397 -10.21 3.96 7.38
C LEU A 397 -9.59 4.92 6.35
N TRP A 398 -8.26 4.94 6.23
CA TRP A 398 -7.59 5.87 5.32
C TRP A 398 -7.69 5.46 3.85
N THR A 399 -7.87 4.18 3.54
CA THR A 399 -8.05 3.72 2.15
C THR A 399 -9.48 3.84 1.64
N ALA A 400 -10.48 4.00 2.51
CA ALA A 400 -11.89 4.07 2.13
C ALA A 400 -12.24 5.10 1.03
N PRO A 401 -11.71 6.35 1.01
CA PRO A 401 -12.03 7.31 -0.06
C PRO A 401 -11.50 6.87 -1.44
N LEU A 402 -10.32 6.25 -1.48
CA LEU A 402 -9.73 5.71 -2.70
C LEU A 402 -10.48 4.46 -3.19
N ILE A 403 -10.89 3.60 -2.27
CA ILE A 403 -11.72 2.43 -2.58
C ILE A 403 -13.08 2.88 -3.15
N LEU A 404 -13.71 3.91 -2.57
CA LEU A 404 -14.99 4.44 -3.06
C LEU A 404 -14.90 4.89 -4.52
N ILE A 405 -13.81 5.59 -4.90
CA ILE A 405 -13.56 6.02 -6.28
C ILE A 405 -13.32 4.82 -7.22
N LEU A 406 -12.67 3.77 -6.74
CA LEU A 406 -12.29 2.60 -7.56
C LEU A 406 -13.41 1.56 -7.75
N SER A 407 -14.31 1.41 -6.78
CA SER A 407 -15.31 0.35 -6.78
C SER A 407 -16.76 0.79 -6.64
N GLU A 408 -17.05 2.06 -6.32
CA GLU A 408 -18.40 2.58 -6.06
C GLU A 408 -19.20 1.73 -5.06
N GLN A 409 -18.46 1.08 -4.15
CA GLN A 409 -18.94 0.02 -3.26
C GLN A 409 -18.25 0.18 -1.92
N PHE A 410 -19.05 0.11 -0.86
CA PHE A 410 -18.58 -0.04 0.51
C PHE A 410 -18.65 -1.53 0.89
N MET A 411 -17.64 -2.01 1.62
CA MET A 411 -17.47 -3.41 2.02
C MET A 411 -17.47 -3.51 3.57
N PRO A 412 -18.65 -3.62 4.22
CA PRO A 412 -18.76 -3.52 5.68
C PRO A 412 -17.92 -4.57 6.42
N TYR A 413 -17.85 -5.77 5.86
CA TYR A 413 -17.16 -6.91 6.47
C TYR A 413 -15.64 -6.90 6.24
N SER A 414 -15.09 -5.97 5.46
CA SER A 414 -13.65 -5.95 5.11
C SER A 414 -12.74 -5.94 6.34
N VAL A 415 -13.04 -5.12 7.35
CA VAL A 415 -12.25 -5.07 8.60
C VAL A 415 -12.29 -6.41 9.33
N PHE A 416 -13.46 -7.04 9.43
CA PHE A 416 -13.64 -8.34 10.07
C PHE A 416 -12.93 -9.47 9.31
N ALA A 417 -13.03 -9.47 7.98
CA ALA A 417 -12.31 -10.39 7.11
C ALA A 417 -10.80 -10.29 7.33
N ASN A 418 -10.26 -9.07 7.35
CA ASN A 418 -8.84 -8.81 7.56
C ASN A 418 -8.34 -9.24 8.96
N VAL A 419 -9.15 -9.02 10.00
CA VAL A 419 -8.85 -9.47 11.37
C VAL A 419 -8.73 -11.00 11.46
N LEU A 420 -9.62 -11.73 10.78
CA LEU A 420 -9.57 -13.20 10.72
C LEU A 420 -8.49 -13.74 9.79
N ALA A 421 -8.19 -13.02 8.69
CA ALA A 421 -7.16 -13.41 7.73
C ALA A 421 -5.73 -13.20 8.27
N ALA A 422 -5.48 -12.13 9.03
CA ALA A 422 -4.15 -11.76 9.54
C ALA A 422 -3.34 -12.93 10.18
N PRO A 423 -3.87 -13.77 11.08
CA PRO A 423 -3.12 -14.90 11.64
C PRO A 423 -2.83 -16.04 10.65
N LEU A 424 -3.56 -16.13 9.53
CA LEU A 424 -3.40 -17.17 8.51
C LEU A 424 -2.42 -16.76 7.40
N VAL A 425 -2.38 -15.47 7.07
CA VAL A 425 -1.53 -14.92 6.00
C VAL A 425 -0.04 -15.15 6.27
N VAL A 426 0.44 -14.93 7.50
CA VAL A 426 1.88 -15.07 7.80
C VAL A 426 2.36 -16.54 7.68
N PRO A 427 1.69 -17.54 8.28
CA PRO A 427 2.00 -18.95 8.03
C PRO A 427 1.89 -19.35 6.56
N LEU A 428 0.85 -18.90 5.84
CA LEU A 428 0.67 -19.21 4.42
C LEU A 428 1.85 -18.68 3.59
N THR A 429 2.21 -17.41 3.75
CA THR A 429 3.36 -16.80 3.08
C THR A 429 4.67 -17.52 3.43
N LEU A 430 4.88 -17.91 4.69
CA LEU A 430 6.06 -18.69 5.10
C LEU A 430 6.11 -20.06 4.43
N THR A 431 4.99 -20.81 4.40
CA THR A 431 4.95 -22.12 3.73
C THR A 431 5.22 -22.01 2.23
N GLY A 432 4.68 -20.99 1.54
CA GLY A 432 4.97 -20.72 0.13
C GLY A 432 6.43 -20.35 -0.13
N LEU A 433 6.99 -19.42 0.65
CA LEU A 433 8.40 -19.02 0.52
C LEU A 433 9.37 -20.18 0.81
N LEU A 434 9.06 -21.03 1.79
CA LEU A 434 9.87 -22.23 2.09
C LEU A 434 9.71 -23.29 0.99
N ALA A 435 8.51 -23.48 0.43
CA ALA A 435 8.29 -24.38 -0.69
C ALA A 435 9.13 -23.96 -1.91
N LEU A 436 9.19 -22.67 -2.25
CA LEU A 436 10.08 -22.14 -3.29
C LEU A 436 11.55 -22.53 -3.06
N VAL A 437 12.05 -22.37 -1.83
CA VAL A 437 13.44 -22.75 -1.49
C VAL A 437 13.65 -24.26 -1.62
N CYS A 438 12.71 -25.08 -1.14
CA CYS A 438 12.78 -26.54 -1.26
C CYS A 438 12.72 -27.02 -2.72
N PHE A 439 11.96 -26.34 -3.58
CA PHE A 439 11.92 -26.57 -5.01
C PHE A 439 13.28 -26.27 -5.66
N LEU A 440 13.85 -25.09 -5.41
CA LEU A 440 15.16 -24.68 -5.93
C LEU A 440 16.30 -25.60 -5.46
N VAL A 441 16.22 -26.14 -4.25
CA VAL A 441 17.19 -27.09 -3.67
C VAL A 441 16.89 -28.54 -4.08
N HIS A 442 15.89 -28.78 -4.95
CA HIS A 442 15.52 -30.09 -5.50
C HIS A 442 15.15 -31.11 -4.40
N THR A 443 14.34 -30.68 -3.42
CA THR A 443 13.85 -31.51 -2.30
C THR A 443 12.32 -31.76 -2.39
N PRO A 444 11.86 -32.61 -3.34
CA PRO A 444 10.44 -32.73 -3.68
C PRO A 444 9.56 -33.15 -2.49
N ALA A 445 10.00 -34.10 -1.66
CA ALA A 445 9.23 -34.54 -0.50
C ALA A 445 8.97 -33.43 0.54
N ILE A 446 9.90 -32.48 0.70
CA ILE A 446 9.72 -31.34 1.61
C ILE A 446 8.86 -30.27 0.95
N PHE A 447 9.01 -30.05 -0.35
CA PHE A 447 8.14 -29.20 -1.15
C PHE A 447 6.67 -29.66 -1.07
N GLU A 448 6.40 -30.94 -1.30
CA GLU A 448 5.06 -31.53 -1.20
C GLU A 448 4.47 -31.38 0.21
N LEU A 449 5.27 -31.64 1.25
CA LEU A 449 4.84 -31.46 2.64
C LEU A 449 4.48 -29.99 2.93
N LEU A 450 5.29 -29.04 2.48
CA LEU A 450 5.03 -27.60 2.66
C LEU A 450 3.82 -27.13 1.85
N ALA A 451 3.63 -27.64 0.64
CA ALA A 451 2.44 -27.38 -0.18
C ALA A 451 1.18 -27.90 0.53
N HIS A 452 1.19 -29.14 1.02
CA HIS A 452 0.07 -29.69 1.81
C HIS A 452 -0.17 -28.90 3.10
N LEU A 453 0.88 -28.52 3.84
CA LEU A 453 0.74 -27.66 5.03
C LEU A 453 0.15 -26.28 4.70
N SER A 454 0.39 -25.75 3.50
CA SER A 454 -0.21 -24.49 3.06
C SER A 454 -1.75 -24.58 2.97
N THR A 455 -2.31 -25.76 2.67
CA THR A 455 -3.77 -25.97 2.58
C THR A 455 -4.49 -25.71 3.90
N LEU A 456 -3.82 -25.95 5.04
CA LEU A 456 -4.35 -25.66 6.37
C LEU A 456 -4.61 -24.16 6.58
N PHE A 457 -3.90 -23.29 5.87
CA PHE A 457 -4.01 -21.83 5.96
C PHE A 457 -4.75 -21.21 4.78
N SER A 458 -4.62 -21.77 3.56
CA SER A 458 -5.34 -21.28 2.38
C SER A 458 -6.81 -21.70 2.37
N GLN A 459 -7.16 -22.92 2.82
CA GLN A 459 -8.55 -23.37 2.82
C GLN A 459 -9.46 -22.48 3.70
N PRO A 460 -9.10 -22.12 4.95
CA PRO A 460 -9.93 -21.21 5.74
C PRO A 460 -10.02 -19.80 5.16
N LEU A 461 -9.00 -19.31 4.44
CA LEU A 461 -9.05 -18.02 3.74
C LEU A 461 -10.02 -18.05 2.55
N LEU A 462 -9.99 -19.11 1.74
CA LEU A 462 -10.94 -19.32 0.65
C LEU A 462 -12.38 -19.42 1.18
N SER A 463 -12.61 -20.25 2.21
CA SER A 463 -13.92 -20.38 2.85
C SER A 463 -14.39 -19.11 3.55
N LEU A 464 -13.48 -18.28 4.08
CA LEU A 464 -13.83 -16.98 4.67
C LEU A 464 -14.31 -15.98 3.61
N ALA A 465 -13.66 -15.95 2.44
CA ALA A 465 -14.06 -15.08 1.34
C ALA A 465 -15.44 -15.46 0.79
N ASP A 466 -15.67 -16.75 0.50
CA ASP A 466 -16.96 -17.29 0.06
C ASP A 466 -18.07 -17.12 1.10
N PHE A 467 -17.77 -17.33 2.39
CA PHE A 467 -18.73 -17.09 3.46
C PHE A 467 -19.15 -15.61 3.52
N ILE A 468 -18.19 -14.68 3.40
CA ILE A 468 -18.48 -13.24 3.47
C ILE A 468 -19.20 -12.76 2.20
N SER A 469 -18.88 -13.27 1.01
CA SER A 469 -19.56 -12.85 -0.22
C SER A 469 -21.06 -13.17 -0.20
N ARG A 470 -21.43 -14.30 0.42
CA ARG A 470 -22.82 -14.74 0.64
C ARG A 470 -23.57 -14.02 1.76
N LEU A 471 -22.93 -13.19 2.58
CA LEU A 471 -23.62 -12.45 3.66
C LEU A 471 -24.54 -11.35 3.10
N PRO A 472 -25.71 -11.10 3.72
CA PRO A 472 -26.60 -10.02 3.30
C PRO A 472 -25.91 -8.66 3.51
N GLY A 473 -25.85 -7.84 2.46
CA GLY A 473 -25.15 -6.55 2.50
C GLY A 473 -23.61 -6.67 2.44
N SER A 474 -23.07 -7.78 1.91
CA SER A 474 -21.64 -7.99 1.70
C SER A 474 -20.97 -6.87 0.90
N THR A 475 -21.69 -6.32 -0.09
CA THR A 475 -21.40 -5.00 -0.68
C THR A 475 -22.61 -4.06 -0.54
N ILE A 476 -22.32 -2.79 -0.34
CA ILE A 476 -23.31 -1.70 -0.39
C ILE A 476 -22.91 -0.77 -1.52
N SER A 477 -23.72 -0.71 -2.59
CA SER A 477 -23.51 0.24 -3.70
C SER A 477 -23.59 1.68 -3.17
N CYS A 478 -22.50 2.41 -3.33
CA CYS A 478 -22.38 3.81 -2.96
C CYS A 478 -21.89 4.57 -4.19
N PRO A 479 -22.81 5.07 -5.04
CA PRO A 479 -22.43 5.69 -6.31
C PRO A 479 -21.50 6.88 -6.08
N LEU A 480 -20.53 7.04 -6.97
CA LEU A 480 -19.56 8.12 -6.86
C LEU A 480 -20.25 9.47 -7.07
N SER A 481 -20.24 10.30 -6.03
CA SER A 481 -20.76 11.66 -6.09
C SER A 481 -19.86 12.59 -5.28
N PRO A 482 -19.78 13.89 -5.61
CA PRO A 482 -18.99 14.84 -4.82
C PRO A 482 -19.39 14.86 -3.33
N SER A 483 -20.67 14.65 -3.04
CA SER A 483 -21.22 14.54 -1.68
C SER A 483 -20.81 13.25 -0.97
N SER A 484 -20.91 12.08 -1.61
CA SER A 484 -20.49 10.80 -0.99
C SER A 484 -18.98 10.80 -0.72
N LEU A 485 -18.17 11.28 -1.67
CA LEU A 485 -16.72 11.42 -1.50
C LEU A 485 -16.35 12.41 -0.38
N SER A 486 -16.98 13.59 -0.35
CA SER A 486 -16.75 14.60 0.70
C SER A 486 -17.11 14.06 2.09
N LEU A 487 -18.24 13.35 2.22
CA LEU A 487 -18.67 12.73 3.47
C LEU A 487 -17.71 11.62 3.93
N THR A 488 -17.20 10.81 3.00
CA THR A 488 -16.19 9.77 3.32
C THR A 488 -14.89 10.42 3.79
N CYS A 489 -14.36 11.42 3.09
CA CYS A 489 -13.18 12.16 3.54
C CYS A 489 -13.38 12.81 4.92
N LEU A 490 -14.52 13.48 5.14
CA LEU A 490 -14.85 14.14 6.40
C LEU A 490 -14.94 13.14 7.56
N SER A 491 -15.60 11.99 7.36
CA SER A 491 -15.69 10.96 8.40
C SER A 491 -14.33 10.35 8.73
N VAL A 492 -13.46 10.12 7.74
CA VAL A 492 -12.06 9.70 7.95
C VAL A 492 -11.28 10.70 8.79
N PHE A 493 -11.42 12.01 8.54
CA PHE A 493 -10.77 13.05 9.36
C PHE A 493 -11.30 13.11 10.78
N ILE A 494 -12.62 13.09 10.96
CA ILE A 494 -13.26 13.14 12.29
C ILE A 494 -12.85 11.92 13.11
N ILE A 495 -12.98 10.71 12.57
CA ILE A 495 -12.61 9.47 13.27
C ILE A 495 -11.12 9.45 13.62
N SER A 496 -10.25 9.82 12.68
CA SER A 496 -8.80 9.89 12.93
C SER A 496 -8.45 10.93 14.00
N GLY A 497 -9.07 12.10 13.96
CA GLY A 497 -8.92 13.15 14.96
C GLY A 497 -9.38 12.70 16.35
N MET A 498 -10.54 12.03 16.44
CA MET A 498 -11.05 11.46 17.68
C MET A 498 -10.11 10.41 18.27
N ILE A 499 -9.58 9.48 17.46
CA ILE A 499 -8.61 8.47 17.90
C ILE A 499 -7.38 9.15 18.51
N LEU A 500 -6.78 10.13 17.81
CA LEU A 500 -5.59 10.84 18.28
C LEU A 500 -5.86 11.69 19.54
N MET A 501 -7.02 12.34 19.63
CA MET A 501 -7.41 13.11 20.82
C MET A 501 -7.67 12.21 22.05
N LEU A 502 -8.28 11.04 21.85
CA LEU A 502 -8.51 10.05 22.91
C LEU A 502 -7.18 9.48 23.42
N ASP A 503 -6.26 9.14 22.51
CA ASP A 503 -4.92 8.65 22.85
C ASP A 503 -4.07 9.69 23.62
N GLN A 504 -4.15 10.96 23.22
CA GLN A 504 -3.53 12.06 23.99
C GLN A 504 -4.13 12.22 25.39
N LYS A 505 -5.46 12.16 25.53
CA LYS A 505 -6.14 12.20 26.84
C LYS A 505 -5.77 11.01 27.72
N LEU A 506 -5.71 9.82 27.15
CA LEU A 506 -5.26 8.60 27.83
C LEU A 506 -3.83 8.77 28.36
N THR A 507 -2.92 9.22 27.51
CA THR A 507 -1.51 9.46 27.85
C THR A 507 -1.37 10.49 28.98
N HIS A 508 -2.09 11.61 28.91
CA HIS A 508 -2.11 12.61 29.98
C HIS A 508 -2.65 12.06 31.30
N TYR A 509 -3.77 11.31 31.27
CA TYR A 509 -4.38 10.74 32.47
C TYR A 509 -3.46 9.72 33.17
N LEU A 510 -2.75 8.91 32.38
CA LEU A 510 -1.77 7.95 32.89
C LEU A 510 -0.63 8.68 33.61
N LEU A 511 -0.03 9.69 32.97
CA LEU A 511 1.06 10.51 33.51
C LEU A 511 0.67 11.23 34.81
N SER A 512 -0.51 11.86 34.86
CA SER A 512 -1.00 12.48 36.10
C SER A 512 -1.19 11.46 37.22
N SER A 513 -1.68 10.26 36.90
CA SER A 513 -1.89 9.20 37.90
C SER A 513 -0.59 8.57 38.42
N THR A 514 0.52 8.71 37.69
CA THR A 514 1.86 8.29 38.14
C THR A 514 2.57 9.34 38.99
N GLU A 515 2.38 10.65 38.71
CA GLU A 515 2.89 11.71 39.59
C GLU A 515 2.19 11.72 40.95
N GLU A 516 0.90 11.39 40.99
CA GLU A 516 0.15 11.31 42.24
C GLU A 516 0.58 10.11 43.10
N PHE A 517 1.00 9.00 42.47
CA PHE A 517 1.49 7.80 43.15
C PHE A 517 2.98 7.87 43.55
N SER A 518 3.76 8.83 43.05
CA SER A 518 5.15 9.08 43.47
C SER A 518 5.28 10.15 44.55
N ARG A 519 4.17 10.81 44.92
CA ARG A 519 4.07 11.78 46.03
C ARG A 519 3.45 11.19 47.31
N VAL A 520 3.03 9.91 47.26
CA VAL A 520 2.50 9.11 48.38
C VAL A 520 3.53 8.04 48.76
#